data_AF-A0A7S1S975-F1
#
_entry.id   AF-A0A7S1S975-F1
#
_cell.length_a   1.000
_cell.length_b   1.000
_cell.length_c   1.000
_cell.angle_alpha   90.00
_cell.angle_beta   90.00
_cell.angle_gamma   90.00
#
_symmetry.space_group_name_H-M   'P 1'
#
loop_
_entity.id
_entity.type
_entity.pdbx_description
1 polymer ?
#
loop_
_entity_poly.entity_id
_entity_poly.type
_entity_poly.pdbx_seq_one_letter_code
_entity_poly.pdbx_strand_id
1 'polypeptide(L)'
;MGADFVSSIGKALFPPECTTDDFMYKYKVLLGKFNSYTAEARYWMHRDKDYVAWTHTNLNVDNVFFTRDKKGQLDAGVLDWGGVTCASLGGNFWWWLYCCEYDFLTAHIDGLLQYFIDIYREQCGISLSLQELKLQFIFSALLQAIGVLGAVPLIYRMCSKKEWRTITERTDPRIYADVNGTGNLRVYIGTFINVVRMIHDWGIEEVIDNWIEEFTSVTGIPKKKGYKPS
;
A
#
# COMPACT_ATOMS: atom_id res chain seq x y z
N MET A 1 7.67 -0.59 18.12
CA MET A 1 7.38 -2.03 17.93
C MET A 1 7.49 -2.44 16.46
N GLY A 2 6.85 -1.76 15.51
CA GLY A 2 6.96 -2.18 14.10
C GLY A 2 8.33 -1.91 13.44
N ALA A 3 9.02 -0.81 13.75
CA ALA A 3 10.40 -0.64 13.28
C ALA A 3 11.37 -1.71 13.84
N ASP A 4 11.13 -2.18 15.07
CA ASP A 4 11.88 -3.29 15.70
C ASP A 4 11.58 -4.64 15.03
N PHE A 5 10.35 -4.82 14.52
CA PHE A 5 10.03 -5.98 13.70
C PHE A 5 10.89 -6.02 12.43
N VAL A 6 11.00 -4.90 11.72
CA VAL A 6 11.79 -4.80 10.47
C VAL A 6 13.29 -4.95 10.73
N SER A 7 13.84 -4.25 11.73
CA SER A 7 15.29 -4.18 11.96
C SER A 7 15.88 -5.35 12.76
N SER A 8 15.05 -6.10 13.49
CA SER A 8 15.52 -7.11 14.44
C SER A 8 14.76 -8.43 14.34
N ILE A 9 13.45 -8.44 14.61
CA ILE A 9 12.71 -9.68 14.81
C ILE A 9 12.46 -10.46 13.51
N GLY A 10 11.96 -9.78 12.48
CA GLY A 10 11.68 -10.32 11.14
C GLY A 10 12.73 -9.91 10.11
N LYS A 11 13.92 -9.52 10.56
CA LYS A 11 14.98 -8.91 9.73
C LYS A 11 15.27 -9.65 8.42
N ALA A 12 15.28 -10.99 8.47
CA ALA A 12 15.59 -11.83 7.31
C ALA A 12 14.59 -11.69 6.14
N LEU A 13 13.39 -11.15 6.39
CA LEU A 13 12.34 -10.96 5.38
C LEU A 13 12.50 -9.69 4.56
N PHE A 14 13.36 -8.76 4.99
CA PHE A 14 13.54 -7.47 4.37
C PHE A 14 14.92 -7.39 3.71
N PRO A 15 15.07 -6.60 2.62
CA PRO A 15 16.39 -6.33 2.06
C PRO A 15 17.34 -5.78 3.13
N PRO A 16 18.63 -6.18 3.14
CA PRO A 16 19.59 -5.73 4.16
C PRO A 16 19.63 -4.21 4.34
N GLU A 17 19.50 -3.46 3.26
CA GLU A 17 19.51 -1.99 3.20
C GLU A 17 18.35 -1.39 4.01
N CYS A 18 17.19 -2.06 3.99
CA CYS A 18 15.99 -1.68 4.73
C CYS A 18 16.05 -2.02 6.23
N THR A 19 17.13 -2.66 6.70
CA THR A 19 17.27 -3.10 8.10
C THR A 19 18.35 -2.35 8.86
N THR A 20 19.00 -1.38 8.21
CA THR A 20 20.05 -0.55 8.81
C THR A 20 19.48 0.49 9.78
N ASP A 21 20.27 0.91 10.77
CA ASP A 21 19.86 1.94 11.74
C ASP A 21 19.53 3.26 11.04
N ASP A 22 20.33 3.63 10.04
CA ASP A 22 20.13 4.85 9.23
C ASP A 22 18.81 4.82 8.47
N PHE A 23 18.51 3.70 7.78
CA PHE A 23 17.23 3.55 7.11
C PHE A 23 16.09 3.57 8.12
N MET A 24 16.25 2.92 9.27
CA MET A 24 15.19 2.86 10.28
C MET A 24 14.92 4.19 10.96
N TYR A 25 15.93 5.05 11.07
CA TYR A 25 15.76 6.44 11.45
C TYR A 25 14.89 7.18 10.42
N LYS A 26 15.25 7.12 9.13
CA LYS A 26 14.50 7.76 8.03
C LYS A 26 13.06 7.24 7.95
N TYR A 27 12.87 5.94 8.04
CA TYR A 27 11.56 5.28 8.05
C TYR A 27 10.66 5.81 9.18
N LYS A 28 11.20 5.93 10.42
CA LYS A 28 10.47 6.51 11.55
C LYS A 28 10.15 7.99 11.33
N VAL A 29 11.11 8.76 10.81
CA VAL A 29 10.93 10.19 10.48
C VAL A 29 9.81 10.36 9.47
N LEU A 30 9.87 9.65 8.34
CA LEU A 30 8.90 9.71 7.26
C LEU A 30 7.50 9.31 7.73
N LEU A 31 7.36 8.14 8.36
CA LEU A 31 6.03 7.69 8.80
C LEU A 31 5.48 8.54 9.95
N GLY A 32 6.34 9.05 10.84
CA GLY A 32 5.92 10.00 11.87
C GLY A 32 5.44 11.32 11.26
N LYS A 33 6.16 11.84 10.25
CA LYS A 33 5.77 13.01 9.45
C LYS A 33 4.42 12.76 8.78
N PHE A 34 4.29 11.71 7.97
CA PHE A 34 3.06 11.38 7.25
C PHE A 34 1.88 11.07 8.18
N ASN A 35 2.13 10.45 9.34
CA ASN A 35 1.09 10.19 10.35
C ASN A 35 0.42 11.49 10.83
N SER A 36 1.19 12.58 10.92
CA SER A 36 0.63 13.88 11.26
C SER A 36 -0.27 14.46 10.16
N TYR A 37 -0.18 13.98 8.91
CA TYR A 37 -0.91 14.47 7.74
C TYR A 37 -2.00 13.51 7.22
N THR A 38 -2.39 12.49 7.99
CA THR A 38 -3.30 11.44 7.48
C THR A 38 -4.71 11.93 7.16
N ALA A 39 -5.17 13.03 7.77
CA ALA A 39 -6.44 13.65 7.43
C ALA A 39 -6.33 14.40 6.08
N GLU A 40 -5.24 15.14 5.91
CA GLU A 40 -4.93 15.91 4.71
C GLU A 40 -4.68 15.00 3.51
N ALA A 41 -3.97 13.89 3.69
CA ALA A 41 -3.76 12.89 2.63
C ALA A 41 -5.10 12.28 2.18
N ARG A 42 -5.98 11.95 3.13
CA ARG A 42 -7.34 11.45 2.80
C ARG A 42 -8.17 12.50 2.08
N TYR A 43 -8.14 13.75 2.54
CA TYR A 43 -8.80 14.86 1.85
C TYR A 43 -8.25 15.00 0.42
N TRP A 44 -6.93 15.00 0.26
CA TRP A 44 -6.27 15.18 -1.03
C TRP A 44 -6.73 14.13 -2.05
N MET A 45 -6.76 12.85 -1.64
CA MET A 45 -7.24 11.75 -2.49
C MET A 45 -8.71 11.89 -2.95
N HIS A 46 -9.53 12.69 -2.26
CA HIS A 46 -10.96 12.83 -2.55
C HIS A 46 -11.36 14.24 -2.98
N ARG A 47 -10.40 15.16 -3.15
CA ARG A 47 -10.68 16.56 -3.47
C ARG A 47 -11.21 16.75 -4.89
N ASP A 48 -10.72 15.94 -5.82
CA ASP A 48 -11.07 16.01 -7.23
C ASP A 48 -12.08 14.90 -7.56
N LYS A 49 -13.26 15.32 -8.00
CA LYS A 49 -14.37 14.43 -8.35
C LYS A 49 -14.02 13.49 -9.49
N ASP A 50 -13.09 13.85 -10.37
CA ASP A 50 -12.73 13.03 -11.53
C ASP A 50 -11.92 11.79 -11.09
N TYR A 51 -11.30 11.84 -9.91
CA TYR A 51 -10.54 10.75 -9.29
C TYR A 51 -11.37 9.95 -8.27
N VAL A 52 -12.65 10.26 -8.10
CA VAL A 52 -13.56 9.56 -7.17
C VAL A 52 -14.64 8.86 -7.98
N ALA A 53 -14.76 7.56 -7.79
CA ALA A 53 -15.76 6.76 -8.47
C ALA A 53 -16.41 5.75 -7.53
N TRP A 54 -17.56 5.22 -7.93
CA TRP A 54 -18.17 4.06 -7.29
C TRP A 54 -17.31 2.83 -7.60
N THR A 55 -16.70 2.26 -6.57
CA THR A 55 -15.57 1.34 -6.71
C THR A 55 -15.73 0.13 -5.81
N HIS A 56 -15.26 -1.01 -6.29
CA HIS A 56 -15.09 -2.21 -5.49
C HIS A 56 -13.89 -2.00 -4.56
N THR A 57 -14.09 -1.94 -3.25
CA THR A 57 -13.01 -1.59 -2.29
C THR A 57 -12.06 -2.74 -1.97
N ASN A 58 -12.39 -3.97 -2.39
CA ASN A 58 -11.64 -5.19 -2.10
C ASN A 58 -11.40 -6.05 -3.37
N LEU A 59 -11.04 -5.44 -4.50
CA LEU A 59 -10.95 -6.14 -5.80
C LEU A 59 -9.66 -6.97 -5.94
N ASN A 60 -9.43 -7.84 -4.97
CA ASN A 60 -8.36 -8.84 -5.02
C ASN A 60 -8.75 -10.01 -5.92
N VAL A 61 -7.78 -10.84 -6.31
CA VAL A 61 -7.98 -11.95 -7.26
C VAL A 61 -9.00 -13.00 -6.79
N ASP A 62 -9.20 -13.13 -5.48
CA ASP A 62 -10.20 -13.99 -4.84
C ASP A 62 -11.64 -13.45 -4.95
N ASN A 63 -11.80 -12.17 -5.33
CA ASN A 63 -13.09 -11.53 -5.64
C ASN A 63 -13.37 -11.41 -7.14
N VAL A 64 -12.61 -12.14 -7.96
CA VAL A 64 -12.79 -12.20 -9.41
C VAL A 64 -12.99 -13.65 -9.83
N PHE A 65 -13.93 -13.91 -10.75
CA PHE A 65 -14.08 -15.21 -11.40
C PHE A 65 -13.87 -15.07 -12.89
N PHE A 66 -13.24 -16.08 -13.48
CA PHE A 66 -12.91 -16.10 -14.89
C PHE A 66 -13.71 -17.18 -15.59
N THR A 67 -14.26 -16.85 -16.76
CA THR A 67 -14.93 -17.81 -17.62
C THR A 67 -14.34 -17.75 -19.02
N ARG A 68 -14.58 -18.77 -19.82
CA ARG A 68 -14.30 -18.73 -21.25
C ARG A 68 -15.58 -18.96 -22.02
N ASP A 69 -15.80 -18.15 -23.04
CA ASP A 69 -16.93 -18.36 -23.93
C ASP A 69 -16.73 -19.58 -24.85
N LYS A 70 -17.71 -19.88 -25.70
CA LYS A 70 -17.64 -21.00 -26.65
C LYS A 70 -16.51 -20.87 -27.68
N LYS A 71 -15.93 -19.68 -27.86
CA LYS A 71 -14.81 -19.39 -28.76
C LYS A 71 -13.46 -19.36 -28.03
N GLY A 72 -13.44 -19.60 -26.71
CA GLY A 72 -12.25 -19.59 -25.87
C GLY A 72 -11.83 -18.20 -25.38
N GLN A 73 -12.62 -17.15 -25.67
CA GLN A 73 -12.35 -15.79 -25.21
C GLN A 73 -12.47 -15.73 -23.69
N LEU A 74 -11.46 -15.15 -23.02
CA LEU A 74 -11.47 -14.96 -21.57
C LEU A 74 -12.43 -13.82 -21.22
N ASP A 75 -13.31 -14.09 -20.26
CA ASP A 75 -14.20 -13.10 -19.64
C ASP A 75 -13.99 -13.12 -18.12
N ALA A 76 -14.29 -12.01 -17.45
CA ALA A 76 -14.09 -11.83 -16.03
C ALA A 76 -15.31 -11.18 -15.38
N GLY A 77 -15.74 -11.72 -14.25
CA GLY A 77 -16.76 -11.11 -13.40
C GLY A 77 -16.25 -10.85 -12.00
N VAL A 78 -16.93 -9.96 -11.29
CA VAL A 78 -16.56 -9.49 -9.93
C VAL A 78 -17.62 -9.94 -8.93
N LEU A 79 -17.16 -10.41 -7.76
CA LEU A 79 -17.98 -10.86 -6.63
C LEU A 79 -17.85 -9.89 -5.45
N ASP A 80 -18.56 -10.18 -4.35
CA ASP A 80 -18.41 -9.51 -3.05
C ASP A 80 -18.55 -7.97 -3.04
N TRP A 81 -19.65 -7.49 -3.63
CA TRP A 81 -19.98 -6.06 -3.70
C TRP A 81 -20.39 -5.43 -2.36
N GLY A 82 -20.31 -6.15 -1.23
CA GLY A 82 -20.79 -5.67 0.07
C GLY A 82 -20.04 -4.44 0.59
N GLY A 83 -18.79 -4.25 0.18
CA GLY A 83 -17.93 -3.12 0.56
C GLY A 83 -17.91 -1.96 -0.44
N VAL A 84 -18.72 -2.00 -1.49
CA VAL A 84 -18.67 -1.01 -2.58
C VAL A 84 -18.96 0.41 -2.06
N THR A 85 -18.18 1.40 -2.49
CA THR A 85 -18.37 2.80 -2.07
C THR A 85 -17.81 3.79 -3.09
N CYS A 86 -18.14 5.07 -2.92
CA CYS A 86 -17.46 6.15 -3.64
C CYS A 86 -16.10 6.41 -2.98
N ALA A 87 -15.01 6.15 -3.68
CA ALA A 87 -13.66 6.30 -3.14
C ALA A 87 -12.66 6.73 -4.23
N SER A 88 -11.50 7.20 -3.77
CA SER A 88 -10.35 7.52 -4.61
C SER A 88 -9.94 6.32 -5.48
N LEU A 89 -9.86 6.55 -6.79
CA LEU A 89 -9.37 5.57 -7.77
C LEU A 89 -7.93 5.15 -7.45
N GLY A 90 -7.02 6.11 -7.29
CA GLY A 90 -5.61 5.80 -6.99
C GLY A 90 -5.45 5.14 -5.62
N GLY A 91 -6.24 5.55 -4.63
CA GLY A 91 -6.26 4.92 -3.32
C GLY A 91 -6.72 3.46 -3.34
N ASN A 92 -7.71 3.14 -4.19
CA ASN A 92 -8.19 1.76 -4.38
C ASN A 92 -7.21 0.88 -5.17
N PHE A 93 -6.45 1.43 -6.11
CA PHE A 93 -5.40 0.66 -6.80
C PHE A 93 -4.43 0.01 -5.80
N TRP A 94 -4.11 0.69 -4.70
CA TRP A 94 -3.34 0.08 -3.63
C TRP A 94 -4.08 -1.12 -3.04
N TRP A 95 -5.35 -1.00 -2.66
CA TRP A 95 -6.14 -2.09 -2.09
C TRP A 95 -6.38 -3.26 -3.04
N TRP A 96 -6.28 -3.06 -4.36
CA TRP A 96 -6.37 -4.13 -5.35
C TRP A 96 -5.04 -4.86 -5.58
N LEU A 97 -3.93 -4.18 -5.28
CA LEU A 97 -2.58 -4.65 -5.64
C LEU A 97 -1.66 -4.88 -4.44
N TYR A 98 -2.07 -4.52 -3.21
CA TYR A 98 -1.20 -4.56 -2.02
C TYR A 98 -0.70 -5.96 -1.66
N CYS A 99 -1.41 -7.00 -2.11
CA CYS A 99 -1.01 -8.41 -1.96
C CYS A 99 -0.08 -8.92 -3.08
N CYS A 100 0.19 -8.11 -4.11
CA CYS A 100 1.14 -8.47 -5.16
C CYS A 100 2.58 -8.49 -4.62
N GLU A 101 3.46 -9.19 -5.33
CA GLU A 101 4.88 -9.14 -5.05
C GLU A 101 5.45 -7.76 -5.35
N TYR A 102 6.37 -7.30 -4.51
CA TYR A 102 7.03 -6.02 -4.72
C TYR A 102 7.67 -5.90 -6.11
N ASP A 103 8.34 -6.97 -6.58
CA ASP A 103 9.01 -6.94 -7.87
C ASP A 103 8.01 -6.80 -9.04
N PHE A 104 6.78 -7.31 -8.88
CA PHE A 104 5.70 -7.07 -9.82
C PHE A 104 5.20 -5.61 -9.73
N LEU A 105 4.98 -5.11 -8.51
CA LEU A 105 4.54 -3.73 -8.30
C LEU A 105 5.53 -2.72 -8.90
N THR A 106 6.82 -2.86 -8.60
CA THR A 106 7.85 -1.93 -9.07
C THR A 106 8.01 -1.96 -10.59
N ALA A 107 7.88 -3.13 -11.22
CA ALA A 107 8.01 -3.28 -12.66
C ALA A 107 6.79 -2.79 -13.45
N HIS A 108 5.59 -2.83 -12.85
CA HIS A 108 4.35 -2.72 -13.62
C HIS A 108 3.39 -1.62 -13.16
N ILE A 109 3.55 -1.02 -11.98
CA ILE A 109 2.53 -0.09 -11.44
C ILE A 109 2.24 1.09 -12.38
N ASP A 110 3.26 1.70 -12.99
CA ASP A 110 3.06 2.84 -13.88
C ASP A 110 2.33 2.42 -15.17
N GLY A 111 2.64 1.24 -15.70
CA GLY A 111 1.94 0.68 -16.86
C GLY A 111 0.50 0.31 -16.56
N LEU A 112 0.21 -0.26 -15.38
CA LEU A 112 -1.14 -0.60 -14.93
C LEU A 112 -1.99 0.66 -14.73
N LEU A 113 -1.45 1.69 -14.10
CA LEU A 113 -2.13 2.97 -13.92
C LEU A 113 -2.38 3.66 -15.27
N GLN A 114 -1.40 3.65 -16.18
CA GLN A 114 -1.58 4.21 -17.53
C GLN A 114 -2.65 3.46 -18.33
N TYR A 115 -2.63 2.13 -18.29
CA TYR A 115 -3.64 1.32 -18.96
C TYR A 115 -5.05 1.62 -18.45
N PHE A 116 -5.20 1.81 -17.13
CA PHE A 116 -6.46 2.25 -16.56
C PHE A 116 -6.85 3.66 -17.04
N ILE A 117 -5.92 4.62 -17.07
CA ILE A 117 -6.19 5.97 -17.59
C ILE A 117 -6.71 5.92 -19.03
N ASP A 118 -6.10 5.11 -19.87
CA ASP A 118 -6.47 4.99 -21.28
C ASP A 118 -7.90 4.44 -21.43
N ILE A 119 -8.23 3.37 -20.70
CA ILE A 119 -9.60 2.80 -20.66
C ILE A 119 -10.58 3.81 -20.07
N TYR A 120 -10.23 4.46 -18.96
CA TYR A 120 -11.10 5.41 -18.31
C TYR A 120 -11.42 6.60 -19.23
N ARG A 121 -10.43 7.05 -20.01
CA ARG A 121 -10.64 8.08 -21.04
C ARG A 121 -11.52 7.58 -22.17
N GLU A 122 -11.32 6.36 -22.65
CA GLU A 122 -12.13 5.78 -23.72
C GLU A 122 -13.60 5.63 -23.30
N GLN A 123 -13.85 5.17 -22.07
CA GLN A 123 -15.20 4.87 -21.58
C GLN A 123 -15.92 6.10 -21.02
N CYS A 124 -15.21 7.02 -20.36
CA CYS A 124 -15.80 8.15 -19.64
C CYS A 124 -15.48 9.52 -20.27
N GLY A 125 -14.55 9.60 -21.22
CA GLY A 125 -14.07 10.86 -21.80
C GLY A 125 -13.15 11.69 -20.89
N ILE A 126 -12.84 11.20 -19.69
CA ILE A 126 -12.05 11.90 -18.68
C ILE A 126 -10.60 11.41 -18.74
N SER A 127 -9.65 12.33 -18.89
CA SER A 127 -8.22 12.01 -18.85
C SER A 127 -7.66 12.32 -17.47
N LEU A 128 -7.27 11.28 -16.73
CA LEU A 128 -6.61 11.42 -15.43
C LEU A 128 -5.09 11.61 -15.60
N SER A 129 -4.44 12.15 -14.57
CA SER A 129 -3.00 12.28 -14.47
C SER A 129 -2.40 11.03 -13.81
N LEU A 130 -1.41 10.44 -14.47
CA LEU A 130 -0.62 9.34 -13.92
C LEU A 130 0.05 9.73 -12.60
N GLN A 131 0.58 10.96 -12.52
CA GLN A 131 1.27 11.44 -11.32
C GLN A 131 0.32 11.56 -10.13
N GLU A 132 -0.89 12.10 -10.34
CA GLU A 132 -1.89 12.22 -9.28
C GLU A 132 -2.42 10.83 -8.85
N LEU A 133 -2.71 9.92 -9.79
CA LEU A 133 -3.11 8.55 -9.43
C LEU A 133 -2.03 7.83 -8.63
N LYS A 134 -0.76 7.94 -9.04
CA LYS A 134 0.37 7.33 -8.32
C LYS A 134 0.57 7.96 -6.95
N LEU A 135 0.36 9.26 -6.80
CA LEU A 135 0.42 9.94 -5.50
C LEU A 135 -0.66 9.40 -4.54
N GLN A 136 -1.90 9.26 -5.02
CA GLN A 136 -3.00 8.69 -4.24
C GLN A 136 -2.73 7.22 -3.85
N PHE A 137 -2.14 6.43 -4.76
CA PHE A 137 -1.68 5.07 -4.48
C PHE A 137 -0.64 5.05 -3.34
N ILE A 138 0.36 5.93 -3.41
CA ILE A 138 1.40 6.07 -2.37
C ILE A 138 0.77 6.47 -1.03
N PHE A 139 -0.19 7.41 -1.01
CA PHE A 139 -0.87 7.79 0.22
C PHE A 139 -1.62 6.63 0.86
N SER A 140 -2.35 5.86 0.06
CA SER A 140 -3.05 4.66 0.54
C SER A 140 -2.06 3.62 1.10
N ALA A 141 -0.92 3.42 0.43
CA ALA A 141 0.16 2.55 0.92
C ALA A 141 0.75 3.02 2.25
N LEU A 142 1.02 4.31 2.41
CA LEU A 142 1.56 4.87 3.67
C LEU A 142 0.53 4.86 4.81
N LEU A 143 -0.75 5.09 4.50
CA LEU A 143 -1.84 4.93 5.46
C LEU A 143 -1.90 3.48 5.96
N GLN A 144 -1.76 2.51 5.05
CA GLN A 144 -1.71 1.10 5.42
C GLN A 144 -0.42 0.76 6.19
N ALA A 145 0.73 1.35 5.83
CA ALA A 145 1.99 1.16 6.56
C ALA A 145 1.85 1.54 8.04
N ILE A 146 1.21 2.68 8.33
CA ILE A 146 0.88 3.10 9.70
C ILE A 146 -0.03 2.06 10.40
N GLY A 147 -1.04 1.55 9.69
CA GLY A 147 -1.93 0.50 10.20
C GLY A 147 -1.19 -0.80 10.54
N VAL A 148 -0.29 -1.26 9.66
CA VAL A 148 0.49 -2.49 9.85
C VAL A 148 1.45 -2.36 11.03
N LEU A 149 2.04 -1.18 11.27
CA LEU A 149 2.82 -0.93 12.49
C LEU A 149 2.00 -1.17 13.77
N GLY A 150 0.70 -0.82 13.75
CA GLY A 150 -0.24 -1.09 14.83
C GLY A 150 -0.65 -2.57 14.94
N ALA A 151 -0.54 -3.34 13.86
CA ALA A 151 -0.90 -4.76 13.80
C ALA A 151 0.20 -5.70 14.34
N VAL A 152 1.39 -5.20 14.67
CA VAL A 152 2.52 -6.03 15.15
C VAL A 152 2.19 -6.90 16.38
N PRO A 153 1.42 -6.44 17.39
CA PRO A 153 0.97 -7.32 18.46
C PRO A 153 0.13 -8.50 17.96
N LEU A 154 -0.70 -8.30 16.93
CA LEU A 154 -1.49 -9.36 16.30
C LEU A 154 -0.58 -10.31 15.51
N ILE A 155 0.41 -9.79 14.78
CA ILE A 155 1.46 -10.60 14.13
C ILE A 155 2.12 -11.54 15.14
N TYR A 156 2.45 -11.05 16.34
CA TYR A 156 3.02 -11.87 17.41
C TYR A 156 2.07 -12.88 18.04
N ARG A 157 0.75 -12.67 17.92
CA ARG A 157 -0.26 -13.67 18.32
C ARG A 157 -0.39 -14.78 17.29
N MET A 158 -0.24 -14.46 16.00
CA MET A 158 -0.31 -15.44 14.91
C MET A 158 0.98 -16.26 14.77
N CYS A 159 2.14 -15.64 15.00
CA CYS A 159 3.44 -16.31 15.01
C CYS A 159 4.32 -15.70 16.10
N SER A 160 4.78 -16.52 17.05
CA SER A 160 5.44 -16.01 18.25
C SER A 160 6.81 -15.38 17.92
N LYS A 161 7.25 -14.40 18.73
CA LYS A 161 8.57 -13.75 18.59
C LYS A 161 9.76 -14.72 18.46
N LYS A 162 9.67 -15.90 19.09
CA LYS A 162 10.75 -16.90 19.07
C LYS A 162 10.88 -17.55 17.71
N GLU A 163 9.78 -17.76 17.01
CA GLU A 163 9.77 -18.45 15.71
C GLU A 163 10.33 -17.58 14.60
N TRP A 164 10.06 -16.27 14.62
CA TRP A 164 10.55 -15.30 13.63
C TRP A 164 12.06 -15.34 13.41
N ARG A 165 12.85 -15.70 14.43
CA ARG A 165 14.32 -15.84 14.32
C ARG A 165 14.77 -16.94 13.38
N THR A 166 13.89 -17.90 13.08
CA THR A 166 14.16 -19.05 12.21
C THR A 166 13.45 -18.96 10.86
N ILE A 167 12.64 -17.92 10.68
CA ILE A 167 11.94 -17.65 9.42
C ILE A 167 12.86 -16.78 8.56
N THR A 168 13.23 -17.29 7.39
CA THR A 168 14.17 -16.61 6.48
C THR A 168 13.53 -16.11 5.21
N GLU A 169 12.32 -16.59 4.89
CA GLU A 169 11.60 -16.23 3.68
C GLU A 169 10.10 -16.11 3.97
N ARG A 170 9.41 -15.26 3.20
CA ARG A 170 7.98 -15.00 3.38
C ARG A 170 7.08 -16.18 2.99
N THR A 171 7.62 -17.14 2.25
CA THR A 171 6.99 -18.40 1.82
C THR A 171 7.05 -19.48 2.90
N ASP A 172 7.70 -19.21 4.03
CA ASP A 172 7.74 -20.13 5.18
C ASP A 172 6.30 -20.57 5.54
N PRO A 173 6.04 -21.87 5.75
CA PRO A 173 4.71 -22.38 6.06
C PRO A 173 4.05 -21.68 7.27
N ARG A 174 4.82 -21.17 8.23
CA ARG A 174 4.29 -20.43 9.38
C ARG A 174 3.71 -19.06 9.01
N ILE A 175 4.07 -18.52 7.84
CA ILE A 175 3.48 -17.30 7.27
C ILE A 175 2.43 -17.65 6.23
N TYR A 176 2.79 -18.55 5.29
CA TYR A 176 2.03 -18.81 4.07
C TYR A 176 0.85 -19.75 4.30
N ALA A 177 0.98 -20.74 5.18
CA ALA A 177 -0.11 -21.65 5.46
C ALA A 177 -1.24 -20.92 6.21
N ASP A 178 -2.44 -21.49 6.13
CA ASP A 178 -3.62 -20.96 6.78
C ASP A 178 -3.56 -21.16 8.31
N VAL A 179 -2.83 -20.27 8.99
CA VAL A 179 -2.64 -20.35 10.44
C VAL A 179 -3.97 -20.04 11.14
N ASN A 180 -4.52 -21.04 11.81
CA ASN A 180 -5.79 -20.97 12.54
C ASN A 180 -7.01 -20.63 11.67
N GLY A 181 -7.01 -20.99 10.39
CA GLY A 181 -8.13 -20.70 9.48
C GLY A 181 -8.21 -19.23 9.05
N THR A 182 -7.12 -18.47 9.22
CA THR A 182 -7.00 -17.11 8.69
C THR A 182 -5.71 -16.92 7.88
N GLY A 183 -5.84 -16.53 6.60
CA GLY A 183 -4.72 -16.15 5.73
C GLY A 183 -4.09 -14.77 6.04
N ASN A 184 -4.42 -14.20 7.19
CA ASN A 184 -4.12 -12.80 7.53
C ASN A 184 -2.62 -12.53 7.73
N LEU A 185 -1.85 -13.50 8.26
CA LEU A 185 -0.43 -13.30 8.51
C LEU A 185 0.37 -13.08 7.21
N ARG A 186 0.13 -13.90 6.18
CA ARG A 186 0.67 -13.71 4.83
C ARG A 186 0.40 -12.30 4.31
N VAL A 187 -0.83 -11.82 4.46
CA VAL A 187 -1.24 -10.49 4.01
C VAL A 187 -0.45 -9.41 4.75
N TYR A 188 -0.44 -9.45 6.10
CA TYR A 188 0.32 -8.46 6.87
C TYR A 188 1.80 -8.41 6.49
N ILE A 189 2.46 -9.56 6.36
CA ILE A 189 3.89 -9.62 6.02
C ILE A 189 4.15 -9.16 4.59
N GLY A 190 3.35 -9.60 3.62
CA GLY A 190 3.47 -9.18 2.22
C GLY A 190 3.33 -7.65 2.09
N THR A 191 2.29 -7.09 2.71
CA THR A 191 2.11 -5.64 2.80
C THR A 191 3.30 -4.94 3.44
N PHE A 192 3.81 -5.48 4.55
CA PHE A 192 4.91 -4.85 5.30
C PHE A 192 6.18 -4.78 4.44
N ILE A 193 6.49 -5.87 3.74
CA ILE A 193 7.61 -5.93 2.79
C ILE A 193 7.41 -4.89 1.68
N ASN A 194 6.22 -4.83 1.07
CA ASN A 194 5.92 -3.91 -0.01
C ASN A 194 6.13 -2.45 0.42
N VAL A 195 5.53 -2.00 1.52
CA VAL A 195 5.62 -0.59 1.95
C VAL A 195 7.02 -0.21 2.40
N VAL A 196 7.77 -1.11 3.05
CA VAL A 196 9.16 -0.86 3.44
C VAL A 196 10.05 -0.69 2.21
N ARG A 197 9.92 -1.57 1.21
CA ARG A 197 10.67 -1.48 -0.04
C ARG A 197 10.27 -0.26 -0.86
N MET A 198 8.98 0.09 -0.94
CA MET A 198 8.52 1.32 -1.58
C MET A 198 9.18 2.55 -0.95
N ILE A 199 9.20 2.65 0.39
CA ILE A 199 9.85 3.76 1.10
C ILE A 199 11.34 3.87 0.76
N HIS A 200 12.02 2.74 0.61
CA HIS A 200 13.44 2.69 0.26
C HIS A 200 13.70 3.07 -1.21
N ASP A 201 12.96 2.48 -2.15
CA ASP A 201 13.30 2.50 -3.57
C ASP A 201 12.63 3.65 -4.34
N TRP A 202 11.46 4.13 -3.91
CA TRP A 202 10.62 5.03 -4.72
C TRP A 202 10.80 6.52 -4.38
N GLY A 203 11.80 6.88 -3.59
CA GLY A 203 12.03 8.28 -3.20
C GLY A 203 10.85 8.89 -2.45
N ILE A 204 10.12 8.09 -1.67
CA ILE A 204 8.85 8.50 -1.04
C ILE A 204 9.02 9.72 -0.13
N GLU A 205 10.18 9.89 0.49
CA GLU A 205 10.46 11.08 1.31
C GLU A 205 10.33 12.38 0.50
N GLU A 206 10.93 12.44 -0.68
CA GLU A 206 10.86 13.60 -1.57
C GLU A 206 9.43 13.80 -2.09
N VAL A 207 8.73 12.72 -2.45
CA VAL A 207 7.32 12.78 -2.88
C VAL A 207 6.43 13.40 -1.81
N ILE A 208 6.59 12.99 -0.54
CA ILE A 208 5.79 13.53 0.57
C ILE A 208 6.17 14.97 0.89
N ASP A 209 7.46 15.32 0.84
CA ASP A 209 7.88 16.70 1.09
C ASP A 209 7.35 17.65 0.01
N ASN A 210 7.46 17.28 -1.26
CA ASN A 210 6.90 18.05 -2.37
C ASN A 210 5.38 18.21 -2.26
N TRP A 211 4.65 17.15 -1.90
CA TRP A 211 3.22 17.24 -1.66
C TRP A 211 2.87 18.15 -0.48
N ILE A 212 3.64 18.12 0.62
CA ILE A 212 3.38 19.01 1.76
C ILE A 212 3.57 20.49 1.36
N GLU A 213 4.59 20.81 0.55
CA GLU A 213 4.76 22.16 -0.01
C GLU A 213 3.54 22.58 -0.83
N GLU A 214 3.11 21.72 -1.76
CA GLU A 214 1.96 21.97 -2.62
C GLU A 214 0.68 22.15 -1.79
N PHE A 215 0.41 21.23 -0.86
CA PHE A 215 -0.74 21.28 0.03
C PHE A 215 -0.79 22.58 0.82
N THR A 216 0.33 22.99 1.43
CA THR A 216 0.41 24.25 2.18
C THR A 216 0.20 25.45 1.25
N SER A 217 0.77 25.43 0.04
CA SER A 217 0.58 26.50 -0.95
C SER A 217 -0.88 26.63 -1.41
N VAL A 218 -1.56 25.50 -1.66
CA VAL A 218 -2.92 25.48 -2.19
C VAL A 218 -3.95 25.80 -1.11
N THR A 219 -3.75 25.32 0.13
CA THR A 219 -4.75 25.44 1.21
C THR A 219 -4.50 26.60 2.17
N GLY A 220 -3.28 27.16 2.18
CA GLY A 220 -2.85 28.11 3.21
C GLY A 220 -2.65 27.51 4.60
N ILE A 221 -2.84 26.19 4.77
CA ILE A 221 -2.63 25.50 6.05
C ILE A 221 -1.12 25.37 6.30
N PRO A 222 -0.60 25.87 7.43
CA PRO A 222 0.83 25.86 7.70
C PRO A 222 1.35 24.43 7.92
N LYS A 223 2.64 24.24 7.63
CA LYS A 223 3.30 22.95 7.88
C LYS A 223 3.24 22.55 9.35
N LYS A 224 2.97 21.27 9.59
CA LYS A 224 2.98 20.68 10.93
C LYS A 224 4.43 20.57 11.42
N LYS A 225 4.62 20.66 12.73
CA LYS A 225 5.95 20.48 13.33
C LYS A 225 6.49 19.10 12.97
N GLY A 226 7.73 19.04 12.49
CA GLY A 226 8.37 17.78 12.10
C GLY A 226 8.42 16.77 13.24
N TYR A 227 8.30 15.49 12.88
CA TYR A 227 8.49 14.39 13.81
C TYR A 227 9.98 14.16 14.10
N LYS A 228 10.35 14.05 15.37
CA LYS A 228 11.69 13.64 15.80
C LYS A 228 11.56 12.31 16.56
N PRO A 229 12.13 11.20 16.05
CA PRO A 229 12.13 9.95 16.78
C PRO A 229 12.90 10.13 18.09
N SER A 230 12.35 9.59 19.18
CA SER A 230 13.06 9.38 20.45
C SER A 230 14.07 8.25 20.34
#